data_AF-A0A7Y2Y9S9-F1
#
_entry.id   AF-A0A7Y2Y9S9-F1
#
_cell.length_a   1.000
_cell.length_b   1.000
_cell.length_c   1.000
_cell.angle_alpha   90.00
_cell.angle_beta   90.00
_cell.angle_gamma   90.00
#
_symmetry.space_group_name_H-M   'P 1'
#
loop_
_entity.id
_entity.type
_entity.pdbx_description
1 polymer ?
#
loop_
_entity_poly.entity_id
_entity_poly.type
_entity_poly.pdbx_seq_one_letter_code
_entity_poly.pdbx_strand_id
1 'polypeptide(L)'
;GLSYMGYGGYLNPFTHEAQVNGKIPKFRYPVVSGHEIGHQLGYSAENEVNFIGYLATLYNEDIYFRYSASAYALGYCLRELRLKDQVAYKRIYAQLHPGVKQNYEEVNAFWKKYENPMEPVFKSIFNTFLKANRQKQGIRSYGLVVSLLVNYHVKNPLVPSLR
;
A
#
# COMPACT_ATOMS: atom_id res chain seq x y z
N GLY A 1 -17.68 2.56 7.01
CA GLY A 1 -17.57 3.14 5.65
C GLY A 1 -16.34 2.62 4.97
N LEU A 2 -15.20 3.31 5.14
CA LEU A 2 -13.93 3.05 4.43
C LEU A 2 -13.47 1.59 4.41
N SER A 3 -13.52 0.90 5.55
CA SER A 3 -13.08 -0.51 5.64
C SER A 3 -13.94 -1.45 4.78
N TYR A 4 -15.26 -1.26 4.74
CA TYR A 4 -16.19 -2.06 3.90
C TYR A 4 -16.11 -1.69 2.42
N MET A 5 -15.52 -0.55 2.09
CA MET A 5 -15.25 -0.10 0.73
C MET A 5 -13.85 -0.50 0.24
N GLY A 6 -13.05 -1.15 1.10
CA GLY A 6 -11.69 -1.61 0.78
C GLY A 6 -10.59 -0.56 0.94
N TYR A 7 -10.87 0.58 1.59
CA TYR A 7 -9.92 1.70 1.67
C TYR A 7 -9.28 1.86 3.05
N GLY A 8 -7.97 2.16 3.02
CA GLY A 8 -7.18 2.53 4.20
C GLY A 8 -7.34 4.00 4.60
N GLY A 9 -7.74 4.86 3.67
CA GLY A 9 -8.03 6.27 3.90
C GLY A 9 -8.94 6.83 2.81
N TYR A 10 -9.19 8.14 2.84
CA TYR A 10 -10.07 8.84 1.91
C TYR A 10 -9.79 10.35 1.93
N LEU A 11 -9.74 10.96 0.75
CA LEU A 11 -9.74 12.40 0.58
C LEU A 11 -11.17 12.91 0.35
N ASN A 12 -11.63 13.85 1.18
CA ASN A 12 -12.91 14.52 0.96
C ASN A 12 -12.80 15.53 -0.20
N PRO A 13 -13.53 15.38 -1.32
CA PRO A 13 -13.38 16.23 -2.50
C PRO A 13 -13.94 17.64 -2.33
N PHE A 14 -14.73 17.90 -1.27
CA PHE A 14 -15.33 19.22 -1.02
C PHE A 14 -14.57 20.02 0.04
N THR A 15 -14.09 19.35 1.10
CA THR A 15 -13.33 20.01 2.18
C THR A 15 -11.81 19.92 1.99
N HIS A 16 -11.35 19.06 1.07
CA HIS A 16 -9.94 18.76 0.85
C HIS A 16 -9.23 18.12 2.06
N GLU A 17 -9.99 17.56 2.99
CA GLU A 17 -9.45 16.90 4.18
C GLU A 17 -9.09 15.44 3.89
N ALA A 18 -7.84 15.07 4.18
CA ALA A 18 -7.36 13.70 4.18
C ALA A 18 -7.79 12.98 5.47
N GLN A 19 -8.38 11.79 5.33
CA GLN A 19 -8.85 10.97 6.43
C GLN A 19 -8.21 9.59 6.38
N VAL A 20 -7.73 9.09 7.52
CA VAL A 20 -7.18 7.75 7.66
C VAL A 20 -8.17 6.87 8.42
N ASN A 21 -8.37 5.65 7.94
CA ASN A 21 -9.26 4.69 8.58
C ASN A 21 -8.70 4.26 9.95
N GLY A 22 -9.36 4.75 11.00
CA GLY A 22 -9.08 4.47 12.42
C GLY A 22 -9.01 3.00 12.85
N LYS A 23 -9.34 2.04 11.96
CA LYS A 23 -9.43 0.61 12.28
C LYS A 23 -8.34 -0.25 11.66
N ILE A 24 -7.56 0.27 10.70
CA ILE A 24 -6.51 -0.54 10.04
C ILE A 24 -5.44 -0.98 11.06
N PRO A 25 -4.69 -2.06 10.78
CA PRO A 25 -3.55 -2.45 11.62
C PRO A 25 -2.61 -1.25 11.87
N LYS A 26 -2.25 -1.02 13.13
CA LYS A 26 -1.57 0.22 13.54
C LYS A 26 -0.27 0.48 12.80
N PHE A 27 0.47 -0.56 12.46
CA PHE A 27 1.74 -0.43 11.73
C PHE A 27 1.55 0.08 10.30
N ARG A 28 0.33 0.09 9.75
CA ARG A 28 0.00 0.60 8.42
C ARG A 28 -0.34 2.09 8.42
N TYR A 29 -0.60 2.69 9.58
CA TYR A 29 -1.00 4.09 9.65
C TYR A 29 0.00 5.04 9.00
N PRO A 30 1.30 4.98 9.30
CA PRO A 30 2.25 5.95 8.75
C PRO A 30 2.20 6.04 7.22
N VAL A 31 2.27 4.89 6.53
CA VAL A 31 2.27 4.86 5.07
C VAL A 31 0.92 5.24 4.46
N VAL A 32 -0.19 4.92 5.12
CA VAL A 32 -1.53 5.32 4.67
C VAL A 32 -1.73 6.82 4.87
N SER A 33 -1.30 7.39 6.00
CA SER A 33 -1.28 8.84 6.19
C SER A 33 -0.48 9.56 5.12
N GLY A 34 0.73 9.06 4.81
CA GLY A 34 1.56 9.61 3.74
C GLY A 34 0.90 9.54 2.36
N HIS A 35 0.18 8.45 2.07
CA HIS A 35 -0.60 8.29 0.84
C HIS A 35 -1.71 9.35 0.73
N GLU A 36 -2.52 9.54 1.77
CA GLU A 36 -3.61 10.52 1.74
C GLU A 36 -3.09 11.97 1.69
N ILE A 37 -1.96 12.26 2.33
CA ILE A 37 -1.27 13.55 2.17
C ILE A 37 -0.81 13.74 0.72
N GLY A 38 -0.32 12.69 0.06
CA GLY A 38 0.01 12.73 -1.36
C GLY A 38 -1.18 13.14 -2.23
N HIS A 39 -2.36 12.58 -1.94
CA HIS A 39 -3.60 13.01 -2.57
C HIS A 39 -3.95 14.47 -2.27
N GLN A 40 -3.81 14.90 -1.02
CA GLN A 40 -4.06 16.29 -0.60
C GLN A 40 -3.10 17.30 -1.26
N LEU A 41 -1.90 16.88 -1.64
CA LEU A 41 -0.95 17.69 -2.41
C LEU A 41 -1.25 17.72 -3.92
N GLY A 42 -2.30 17.04 -4.37
CA GLY A 42 -2.78 17.09 -5.77
C GLY A 42 -2.34 15.91 -6.64
N TYR A 43 -1.62 14.92 -6.11
CA TYR A 43 -1.30 13.72 -6.87
C TYR A 43 -2.53 12.81 -6.96
N SER A 44 -2.93 12.47 -8.18
CA SER A 44 -4.18 11.72 -8.42
C SER A 44 -3.96 10.23 -8.73
N ALA A 45 -2.77 9.84 -9.20
CA ALA A 45 -2.49 8.47 -9.61
C ALA A 45 -2.13 7.60 -8.40
N GLU A 46 -2.97 6.62 -8.07
CA GLU A 46 -2.83 5.69 -6.94
C GLU A 46 -1.42 5.08 -6.80
N ASN A 47 -0.82 4.65 -7.91
CA ASN A 47 0.53 4.09 -7.93
C ASN A 47 1.60 5.12 -7.53
N GLU A 48 1.43 6.39 -7.92
CA GLU A 48 2.34 7.48 -7.58
C GLU A 48 2.17 7.86 -6.12
N VAL A 49 0.95 8.03 -5.63
CA VAL A 49 0.72 8.35 -4.20
C VAL A 49 1.12 7.20 -3.27
N ASN A 50 0.96 5.95 -3.70
CA ASN A 50 1.48 4.79 -2.96
C ASN A 50 3.01 4.85 -2.82
N PHE A 51 3.70 5.29 -3.87
CA PHE A 51 5.14 5.45 -3.87
C PHE A 51 5.59 6.68 -3.08
N ILE A 52 4.89 7.82 -3.20
CA ILE A 52 5.14 9.03 -2.41
C ILE A 52 4.93 8.76 -0.92
N GLY A 53 3.82 8.14 -0.54
CA GLY A 53 3.53 7.76 0.84
C GLY A 53 4.59 6.83 1.41
N TYR A 54 5.09 5.88 0.60
CA TYR A 54 6.24 5.06 0.94
C TYR A 54 7.50 5.89 1.22
N LEU A 55 7.90 6.79 0.30
CA LEU A 55 9.11 7.60 0.46
C LEU A 55 9.03 8.54 1.66
N ALA A 56 7.90 9.25 1.83
CA ALA A 56 7.67 10.15 2.96
C ALA A 56 7.78 9.42 4.31
N THR A 57 7.35 8.17 4.34
CA THR A 57 7.40 7.33 5.54
C THR A 57 8.79 6.70 5.74
N LEU A 58 9.49 6.32 4.66
CA LEU A 58 10.82 5.72 4.70
C LEU A 58 11.90 6.68 5.20
N TYR A 59 11.80 7.96 4.85
CA TYR A 59 12.79 8.97 5.24
C TYR A 59 12.46 9.70 6.55
N ASN A 60 11.46 9.23 7.28
CA ASN A 60 11.16 9.74 8.60
C ASN A 60 12.24 9.28 9.62
N GLU A 61 12.54 10.13 10.60
CA GLU A 61 13.52 9.83 11.65
C GLU A 61 13.03 8.70 12.58
N ASP A 62 11.72 8.60 12.81
CA ASP A 62 11.09 7.58 13.63
C ASP A 62 11.23 6.19 13.00
N ILE A 63 11.81 5.25 13.76
CA ILE A 63 12.01 3.86 13.33
C ILE A 63 10.68 3.14 13.06
N TYR A 64 9.59 3.51 13.72
CA TYR A 64 8.27 2.93 13.49
C TYR A 64 7.72 3.29 12.11
N PHE A 65 7.96 4.53 11.66
CA PHE A 65 7.64 4.96 10.29
C PHE A 65 8.50 4.17 9.30
N ARG A 66 9.81 4.13 9.50
CA ARG A 66 10.71 3.35 8.62
C ARG A 66 10.30 1.89 8.49
N TYR A 67 9.93 1.26 9.61
CA TYR A 67 9.36 -0.09 9.64
C TYR A 67 8.08 -0.19 8.81
N SER A 68 7.13 0.73 9.01
CA SER A 68 5.88 0.80 8.24
C SER A 68 6.14 0.83 6.73
N ALA A 69 7.07 1.68 6.29
CA ALA A 69 7.47 1.80 4.89
C ALA A 69 8.11 0.50 4.36
N SER A 70 9.05 -0.09 5.11
CA SER A 70 9.70 -1.34 4.71
C SER A 70 8.70 -2.50 4.62
N ALA A 71 7.82 -2.67 5.61
CA ALA A 71 6.80 -3.70 5.62
C ALA A 71 5.79 -3.51 4.47
N TYR A 72 5.48 -2.25 4.13
CA TYR A 72 4.63 -1.88 3.00
C TYR A 72 5.24 -2.29 1.65
N ALA A 73 6.48 -1.86 1.38
CA ALA A 73 7.20 -2.19 0.15
C ALA A 73 7.42 -3.70 0.01
N LEU A 74 7.84 -4.37 1.10
CA LEU A 74 8.03 -5.81 1.13
C LEU A 74 6.74 -6.56 0.80
N GLY A 75 5.58 -6.10 1.27
CA GLY A 75 4.28 -6.70 0.96
C GLY A 75 3.98 -6.71 -0.54
N TYR A 76 4.28 -5.61 -1.25
CA TYR A 76 4.15 -5.56 -2.71
C TYR A 76 5.12 -6.53 -3.41
N CYS A 77 6.39 -6.51 -3.01
CA CYS A 77 7.40 -7.39 -3.59
C CYS A 77 7.08 -8.87 -3.39
N LEU A 78 6.64 -9.26 -2.19
CA LEU A 78 6.24 -10.64 -1.87
C LEU A 78 5.03 -11.08 -2.69
N ARG A 79 4.04 -10.20 -2.88
CA ARG A 79 2.86 -10.50 -3.69
C ARG A 79 3.23 -10.73 -5.15
N GLU A 80 4.03 -9.85 -5.74
CA GLU A 80 4.53 -10.01 -7.11
C GLU A 80 5.42 -11.26 -7.25
N LEU A 81 6.29 -11.51 -6.28
CA LEU A 81 7.14 -12.69 -6.27
C LEU A 81 6.32 -13.97 -6.19
N ARG A 82 5.28 -14.02 -5.35
CA ARG A 82 4.37 -15.18 -5.26
C ARG A 82 3.69 -15.51 -6.58
N LEU A 83 3.37 -14.50 -7.40
CA LEU A 83 2.74 -14.68 -8.70
C LEU A 83 3.74 -15.17 -9.77
N LYS A 84 5.00 -14.75 -9.69
CA LYS A 84 6.03 -15.04 -10.71
C LYS A 84 6.89 -16.26 -10.40
N ASP A 85 7.21 -16.47 -9.12
CA ASP A 85 8.08 -17.54 -8.64
C ASP A 85 7.69 -17.95 -7.20
N GLN A 86 6.88 -18.99 -7.10
CA GLN A 86 6.43 -19.51 -5.80
C GLN A 86 7.58 -20.09 -4.96
N VAL A 87 8.63 -20.64 -5.58
CA VAL A 87 9.76 -21.24 -4.85
C VAL A 87 10.57 -20.14 -4.18
N ALA A 88 10.90 -19.08 -4.93
CA ALA A 88 11.55 -17.90 -4.38
C ALA A 88 10.70 -17.22 -3.30
N TYR A 89 9.39 -17.07 -3.53
CA TYR A 89 8.48 -16.53 -2.51
C TYR A 89 8.55 -17.33 -1.21
N LYS A 90 8.40 -18.65 -1.25
CA LYS A 90 8.45 -19.49 -0.03
C LYS A 90 9.78 -19.34 0.69
N ARG A 91 10.90 -19.34 -0.05
CA ARG A 91 12.24 -19.15 0.50
C ARG A 91 12.40 -17.79 1.20
N ILE A 92 12.02 -16.70 0.54
CA ILE A 92 12.14 -15.35 1.10
C ILE A 92 11.17 -15.13 2.26
N TYR A 93 9.92 -15.56 2.12
CA TYR A 93 8.91 -15.44 3.17
C TYR A 93 9.31 -16.20 4.44
N ALA A 94 9.94 -17.37 4.31
CA ALA A 94 10.44 -18.14 5.44
C ALA A 94 11.46 -17.37 6.29
N GLN A 95 12.29 -16.52 5.68
CA GLN A 95 13.34 -15.73 6.34
C GLN A 95 12.79 -14.54 7.15
N LEU A 96 11.52 -14.18 6.99
CA LEU A 96 10.95 -13.04 7.70
C LEU A 96 10.84 -13.32 9.20
N HIS A 97 11.09 -12.28 10.00
CA HIS A 97 10.88 -12.30 11.44
C HIS A 97 9.41 -12.66 11.76
N PRO A 98 9.13 -13.48 12.79
CA PRO A 98 7.76 -13.88 13.14
C PRO A 98 6.79 -12.70 13.33
N GLY A 99 7.24 -11.61 13.94
CA GLY A 99 6.41 -10.40 14.10
C GLY A 99 5.99 -9.75 12.77
N VAL A 100 6.84 -9.81 11.73
CA VAL A 100 6.48 -9.32 10.40
C VAL A 100 5.42 -10.22 9.75
N LYS A 101 5.56 -11.55 9.92
CA LYS A 101 4.55 -12.52 9.45
C LYS A 101 3.20 -12.27 10.13
N GLN A 102 3.21 -12.08 11.45
CA GLN A 102 2.02 -11.74 12.24
C GLN A 102 1.37 -10.43 11.77
N ASN A 103 2.15 -9.40 11.44
CA ASN A 103 1.60 -8.17 10.88
C ASN A 103 0.94 -8.38 9.50
N TYR A 104 1.48 -9.26 8.65
CA TYR A 104 0.80 -9.62 7.40
C TYR A 104 -0.47 -10.45 7.63
N GLU A 105 -0.47 -11.35 8.61
CA GLU A 105 -1.66 -12.08 9.03
C GLU A 105 -2.73 -11.13 9.60
N GLU A 106 -2.34 -10.14 10.40
CA GLU A 106 -3.22 -9.11 10.94
C GLU A 106 -3.89 -8.30 9.82
N VAL A 107 -3.12 -7.87 8.80
CA VAL A 107 -3.66 -7.21 7.61
C VAL A 107 -4.64 -8.11 6.86
N ASN A 108 -4.28 -9.37 6.64
CA ASN A 108 -5.15 -10.31 5.93
C ASN A 108 -6.46 -10.58 6.71
N ALA A 109 -6.36 -10.80 8.03
CA ALA A 109 -7.50 -11.02 8.90
C ALA A 109 -8.41 -9.79 8.97
N PHE A 110 -7.82 -8.60 9.04
CA PHE A 110 -8.54 -7.33 8.98
C PHE A 110 -9.37 -7.26 7.70
N TRP A 111 -8.76 -7.39 6.51
CA TRP A 111 -9.48 -7.27 5.25
C TRP A 111 -10.52 -8.38 5.05
N LYS A 112 -10.23 -9.62 5.46
CA LYS A 112 -11.18 -10.74 5.42
C LYS A 112 -12.45 -10.46 6.25
N LYS A 113 -12.32 -9.76 7.38
CA LYS A 113 -13.47 -9.36 8.21
C LYS A 113 -14.37 -8.31 7.53
N TYR A 114 -13.80 -7.50 6.63
CA TYR A 114 -14.51 -6.43 5.91
C TYR A 114 -14.81 -6.79 4.46
N GLU A 115 -14.45 -8.00 4.02
CA GLU A 115 -14.77 -8.56 2.71
C GLU A 115 -16.30 -8.73 2.61
N ASN A 116 -16.96 -7.80 1.91
CA ASN A 116 -18.41 -7.80 1.77
C ASN A 116 -18.78 -8.57 0.48
N PRO A 117 -19.76 -9.50 0.49
CA PRO A 117 -20.25 -10.16 -0.73
C PRO A 117 -20.71 -9.20 -1.84
N MET A 118 -21.06 -7.93 -1.50
CA MET A 118 -21.44 -6.88 -2.45
C MET A 118 -20.25 -6.04 -2.99
N GLU A 119 -19.03 -6.32 -2.54
CA GLU A 119 -17.79 -5.68 -3.01
C GLU A 119 -17.59 -5.73 -4.54
N PRO A 120 -18.01 -6.77 -5.30
CA PRO A 120 -17.92 -6.76 -6.76
C PRO A 120 -18.73 -5.65 -7.41
N VAL A 121 -19.89 -5.30 -6.85
CA VAL A 121 -20.78 -4.27 -7.38
C VAL A 121 -20.18 -2.88 -7.14
N PHE A 122 -19.70 -2.60 -5.93
CA PHE A 122 -19.02 -1.34 -5.63
C PHE A 122 -17.71 -1.19 -6.41
N LYS A 123 -16.89 -2.25 -6.51
CA LYS A 123 -15.70 -2.26 -7.37
C LYS A 123 -16.06 -1.99 -8.83
N SER A 124 -17.16 -2.53 -9.34
CA SER A 124 -17.61 -2.30 -10.72
C SER A 124 -18.03 -0.85 -10.96
N ILE A 125 -18.85 -0.28 -10.08
CA ILE A 125 -19.29 1.12 -10.15
C ILE A 125 -18.09 2.07 -10.05
N PHE A 126 -17.20 1.82 -9.10
CA PHE A 126 -16.01 2.65 -8.89
C PHE A 126 -14.99 2.52 -10.02
N ASN A 127 -14.75 1.31 -10.53
CA ASN A 127 -13.89 1.11 -11.70
C ASN A 127 -14.46 1.79 -12.96
N THR A 128 -15.80 1.85 -13.07
CA THR A 128 -16.48 2.61 -14.15
C THR A 128 -16.26 4.11 -13.98
N PHE A 129 -16.39 4.62 -12.75
CA PHE A 129 -16.08 6.01 -12.42
C PHE A 129 -14.62 6.39 -12.70
N LEU A 130 -13.63 5.55 -12.32
CA LEU A 130 -12.21 5.78 -12.60
C LEU A 130 -11.89 5.75 -14.10
N LYS A 131 -12.49 4.83 -14.86
CA LYS A 131 -12.34 4.76 -16.32
C LYS A 131 -12.94 5.98 -17.01
N ALA A 132 -14.08 6.49 -16.52
CA ALA A 132 -14.71 7.71 -17.02
C ALA A 132 -13.82 8.95 -16.77
N ASN A 133 -13.06 8.96 -15.66
CA ASN A 133 -12.12 10.04 -15.30
C ASN A 133 -10.69 9.85 -15.84
N ARG A 134 -10.53 9.20 -17.01
CA ARG A 134 -9.26 8.99 -17.74
C ARG A 134 -8.17 8.18 -17.01
N GLN A 135 -8.46 7.49 -15.91
CA GLN A 135 -7.55 6.47 -15.36
C GLN A 135 -7.74 5.14 -16.10
N LYS A 136 -7.13 5.02 -17.29
CA LYS A 136 -7.28 3.84 -18.18
C LYS A 136 -6.83 2.51 -17.56
N GLN A 137 -5.99 2.50 -16.51
CA GLN A 137 -5.41 1.25 -16.00
C GLN A 137 -6.25 0.54 -14.93
N GLY A 138 -7.18 1.21 -14.24
CA GLY A 138 -8.00 0.58 -13.18
C GLY A 138 -7.19 -0.31 -12.20
N ILE A 139 -7.86 -1.25 -11.53
CA ILE A 139 -7.35 -2.12 -10.44
C ILE A 139 -6.11 -3.00 -10.80
N ARG A 140 -5.51 -2.87 -11.99
CA ARG A 140 -4.32 -3.61 -12.45
C ARG A 140 -2.98 -2.88 -12.24
N SER A 141 -2.93 -1.80 -11.45
CA SER A 141 -1.73 -0.97 -11.25
C SER A 141 -0.71 -1.50 -10.22
N TYR A 142 -0.93 -2.64 -9.57
CA TYR A 142 -0.07 -3.11 -8.48
C TYR A 142 1.39 -3.42 -8.89
N GLY A 143 1.60 -3.94 -10.10
CA GLY A 143 2.94 -4.16 -10.63
C GLY A 143 3.72 -2.86 -10.87
N LEU A 144 3.02 -1.73 -11.03
CA LEU A 144 3.63 -0.43 -11.28
C LEU A 144 4.33 0.12 -10.02
N VAL A 145 3.80 -0.15 -8.82
CA VAL A 145 4.44 0.25 -7.56
C VAL A 145 5.76 -0.51 -7.35
N VAL A 146 5.80 -1.82 -7.60
CA VAL A 146 7.05 -2.59 -7.52
C VAL A 146 8.09 -2.07 -8.51
N SER A 147 7.68 -1.73 -9.73
CA SER A 147 8.58 -1.11 -10.71
C SER A 147 9.13 0.23 -10.24
N LEU A 148 8.30 1.10 -9.64
CA LEU A 148 8.75 2.37 -9.07
C LEU A 148 9.75 2.14 -7.92
N LEU A 149 9.45 1.23 -7.00
CA LEU A 149 10.32 0.86 -5.88
C LEU A 149 11.69 0.35 -6.38
N VAL A 150 11.70 -0.64 -7.27
CA VAL A 150 12.93 -1.25 -7.80
C VAL A 150 13.75 -0.20 -8.56
N ASN A 151 13.14 0.55 -9.48
CA ASN A 151 13.86 1.56 -10.27
C ASN A 151 14.44 2.67 -9.39
N TYR A 152 13.72 3.09 -8.34
CA TYR A 152 14.22 4.06 -7.39
C TYR A 152 15.41 3.53 -6.59
N HIS A 153 15.31 2.30 -6.07
CA HIS A 153 16.36 1.73 -5.22
C HIS A 153 17.59 1.20 -5.95
N VAL A 154 17.50 0.96 -7.27
CA VAL A 154 18.68 0.79 -8.12
C VAL A 154 19.56 2.05 -8.11
N LYS A 155 18.95 3.24 -8.02
CA LYS A 155 19.66 4.53 -7.97
C LYS A 155 19.92 5.04 -6.55
N ASN A 156 19.04 4.69 -5.62
CA ASN A 156 19.06 5.12 -4.23
C ASN A 156 19.00 3.88 -3.34
N PRO A 157 20.11 3.15 -3.15
CA PRO A 157 20.13 1.95 -2.33
C PRO A 157 19.46 2.23 -0.98
N LEU A 158 18.60 1.31 -0.52
CA LEU A 158 18.18 1.27 0.87
C LEU A 158 19.48 1.29 1.70
N VAL A 159 19.69 2.36 2.48
CA VAL A 159 20.92 2.75 3.21
C VAL A 159 21.83 1.56 3.58
N PRO A 160 23.17 1.69 3.39
CA PRO A 160 24.09 0.58 3.14
C PRO A 160 24.21 -0.36 4.34
N SER A 161 24.66 -1.59 4.06
CA SER A 161 24.96 -2.66 5.01
C SER A 161 25.29 -2.14 6.41
N LEU A 162 24.55 -2.66 7.40
CA LEU A 162 24.96 -2.69 8.80
C LEU A 162 26.50 -2.79 8.88
N ARG A 163 27.15 -1.71 9.27
CA ARG A 163 28.48 -1.76 9.87
C ARG A 163 28.26 -1.86 11.37
#